data_AF-U1QXM2-F1
#
_entry.id   AF-U1QXM2-F1
#
_cell.length_a   1.000
_cell.length_b   1.000
_cell.length_c   1.000
_cell.angle_alpha   90.00
_cell.angle_beta   90.00
_cell.angle_gamma   90.00
#
_symmetry.space_group_name_H-M   'P 1'
#
loop_
_entity.id
_entity.type
_entity.pdbx_description
1 polymer ?
#
loop_
_entity_poly.entity_id
_entity_poly.type
_entity_poly.pdbx_seq_one_letter_code
_entity_poly.pdbx_strand_id
1 'polypeptide(L)'
;MTGDHSVFTVDERGETREVAASELGEGDVLLAPQTLPETDRSVEQINLLEFLSASELADRRMYVYGFDESTIRELETGETVRKYPNPDSERERYYYRYDGVDVLKDSLRSNYLEDGYLPAELVKRLGWEGRATDCQLRTYQVGGEPTEVPVTVPVTEELMELLGYYVAEGHTDDRQAGFTFGSHESDLVAATEAAVATTVGTETATVERERNSTRVKAFGSPLALFLKEACGETACEKNVPSFVFDAAPDHRETFLRALYEGDGSDSHPSNELSHTTRSETLARQVSALWGSLGVVASSETNESNGYGDGPSTVYRTKVYGEDAALDETFELHTDPGEQRHKRVPTRVLEPVAVTDSPRQTVPDTIPGLLCGCGVGSKPTYAAEYQDRIETALAGETVSSDRYTTRLTEYGLFTPDNEPTQRLERLWDAVTSLHGFTETDLCLLEVTDVTETEPPEYVYDISVPGANGDDENFVVANEGGLCVKNSRGQQGIGISAAVLYSQLTSGKPARVTSRPKGET
;
A
#
# COMPACT_ATOMS: atom_id res chain seq x y z
N MET A 1 -16.50 7.27 22.74
CA MET A 1 -15.18 6.63 22.96
C MET A 1 -14.37 7.53 23.87
N THR A 2 -13.31 7.03 24.52
CA THR A 2 -12.27 7.92 25.03
C THR A 2 -11.62 8.60 23.82
N GLY A 3 -11.28 9.88 23.90
CA GLY A 3 -10.57 10.59 22.82
C GLY A 3 -9.10 10.16 22.69
N ASP A 4 -8.79 8.95 23.16
CA ASP A 4 -7.45 8.42 23.36
C ASP A 4 -7.53 6.91 23.07
N HIS A 5 -7.04 6.51 21.89
CA HIS A 5 -6.87 5.11 21.53
C HIS A 5 -5.59 4.60 22.17
N SER A 6 -5.65 3.42 22.79
CA SER A 6 -4.43 2.74 23.20
C SER A 6 -3.66 2.27 21.96
N VAL A 7 -2.36 2.50 21.99
CA VAL A 7 -1.39 1.91 21.07
C VAL A 7 -0.63 0.83 21.81
N PHE A 8 0.29 0.17 21.12
CA PHE A 8 1.07 -0.92 21.69
C PHE A 8 2.55 -0.55 21.83
N THR A 9 3.14 -1.03 22.91
CA THR A 9 4.58 -1.05 23.16
C THR A 9 5.00 -2.48 23.49
N VAL A 10 6.29 -2.71 23.73
CA VAL A 10 6.83 -3.99 24.19
C VAL A 10 7.67 -3.80 25.43
N ASP A 11 7.80 -4.85 26.22
CA ASP A 11 8.73 -4.87 27.35
C ASP A 11 10.10 -5.45 26.99
N GLU A 12 10.99 -5.56 27.99
CA GLU A 12 12.35 -6.04 27.78
C GLU A 12 12.43 -7.50 27.29
N ARG A 13 11.31 -8.24 27.34
CA ARG A 13 11.19 -9.63 26.87
C ARG A 13 10.50 -9.72 25.52
N GLY A 14 10.05 -8.60 24.96
CA GLY A 14 9.25 -8.55 23.73
C GLY A 14 7.76 -8.81 23.95
N GLU A 15 7.27 -8.85 25.20
CA GLU A 15 5.84 -9.03 25.45
C GLU A 15 5.09 -7.72 25.20
N THR A 16 4.01 -7.79 24.39
CA THR A 16 3.20 -6.64 24.02
C THR A 16 2.45 -6.05 25.22
N ARG A 17 2.45 -4.72 25.32
CA ARG A 17 1.71 -3.97 26.34
C ARG A 17 0.89 -2.86 25.69
N GLU A 18 -0.30 -2.61 26.22
CA GLU A 18 -1.14 -1.48 25.83
C GLU A 18 -0.70 -0.22 26.58
N VAL A 19 -0.63 0.90 25.88
CA VAL A 19 -0.32 2.21 26.44
C VAL A 19 -1.29 3.26 25.89
N ALA A 20 -1.79 4.15 26.75
CA ALA A 20 -2.63 5.26 26.29
C ALA A 20 -1.76 6.27 25.53
N ALA A 21 -2.27 6.86 24.44
CA ALA A 21 -1.47 7.81 23.66
C ALA A 21 -1.10 9.05 24.49
N SER A 22 -1.92 9.43 25.48
CA SER A 22 -1.62 10.51 26.42
C SER A 22 -0.48 10.20 27.42
N GLU A 23 -0.07 8.95 27.56
CA GLU A 23 1.04 8.55 28.43
C GLU A 23 2.38 8.50 27.68
N LEU A 24 2.37 8.66 26.35
CA LEU A 24 3.58 8.66 25.52
C LEU A 24 4.34 9.97 25.64
N GLY A 25 5.67 9.85 25.63
CA GLY A 25 6.59 10.95 25.46
C GLY A 25 7.65 10.67 24.41
N GLU A 26 8.45 11.69 24.10
CA GLU A 26 9.60 11.57 23.21
C GLU A 26 10.57 10.47 23.70
N GLY A 27 10.99 9.64 22.74
CA GLY A 27 11.87 8.50 22.93
C GLY A 27 11.16 7.21 23.33
N ASP A 28 9.87 7.24 23.72
CA ASP A 28 9.13 5.99 23.97
C ASP A 28 9.07 5.12 22.72
N VAL A 29 8.89 3.81 22.91
CA VAL A 29 8.93 2.84 21.81
C VAL A 29 7.53 2.34 21.53
N LEU A 30 7.13 2.37 20.26
CA LEU A 30 5.86 1.88 19.76
C LEU A 30 6.06 0.65 18.90
N LEU A 31 5.08 -0.23 18.97
CA LEU A 31 4.94 -1.38 18.11
C LEU A 31 4.25 -0.96 16.81
N ALA A 32 4.91 -1.20 15.68
CA ALA A 32 4.40 -0.91 14.34
C ALA A 32 4.48 -2.15 13.45
N PRO A 33 3.64 -2.27 12.41
CA PRO A 33 3.80 -3.30 11.41
C PRO A 33 5.06 -3.02 10.57
N GLN A 34 5.94 -3.99 10.50
CA GLN A 34 6.99 -4.03 9.49
C GLN A 34 6.39 -4.46 8.14
N THR A 35 5.56 -5.50 8.19
CA THR A 35 4.79 -5.98 7.04
C THR A 35 3.32 -5.67 7.28
N LEU A 36 2.67 -5.00 6.33
CA LEU A 36 1.22 -4.79 6.38
C LEU A 36 0.49 -6.11 6.14
N PRO A 37 -0.63 -6.36 6.84
CA PRO A 37 -1.39 -7.59 6.64
C PRO A 37 -1.93 -7.68 5.22
N GLU A 38 -1.69 -8.81 4.57
CA GLU A 38 -2.24 -9.10 3.25
C GLU A 38 -3.75 -9.36 3.31
N THR A 39 -4.41 -9.25 2.16
CA THR A 39 -5.81 -9.68 2.02
C THR A 39 -5.86 -11.05 1.33
N ASP A 40 -6.89 -11.85 1.64
CA ASP A 40 -7.12 -13.14 0.95
C ASP A 40 -7.56 -12.97 -0.52
N ARG A 41 -7.62 -11.73 -1.01
CA ARG A 41 -8.00 -11.42 -2.39
C ARG A 41 -6.76 -11.48 -3.26
N SER A 42 -6.90 -12.11 -4.41
CA SER A 42 -5.90 -12.09 -5.46
C SER A 42 -6.57 -11.64 -6.75
N VAL A 43 -5.96 -10.67 -7.42
CA VAL A 43 -6.42 -10.17 -8.72
C VAL A 43 -5.43 -10.57 -9.80
N GLU A 44 -5.81 -11.56 -10.61
CA GLU A 44 -5.02 -12.04 -11.76
C GLU A 44 -5.42 -11.38 -13.08
N GLN A 45 -6.58 -10.71 -13.11
CA GLN A 45 -7.10 -10.02 -14.29
C GLN A 45 -8.05 -8.91 -13.86
N ILE A 46 -8.12 -7.86 -14.67
CA ILE A 46 -9.01 -6.71 -14.46
C ILE A 46 -10.00 -6.59 -15.60
N ASN A 47 -11.21 -6.14 -15.30
CA ASN A 47 -12.19 -5.77 -16.32
C ASN A 47 -12.18 -4.24 -16.47
N LEU A 48 -11.78 -3.75 -17.64
CA LEU A 48 -11.65 -2.30 -17.88
C LEU A 48 -12.97 -1.55 -17.66
N LEU A 49 -14.13 -2.19 -17.90
CA LEU A 49 -15.44 -1.55 -17.69
C LEU A 49 -15.76 -1.34 -16.20
N GLU A 50 -15.11 -2.05 -15.28
CA GLU A 50 -15.32 -1.87 -13.84
C GLU A 50 -14.82 -0.51 -13.34
N PHE A 51 -13.80 0.05 -14.01
CA PHE A 51 -13.22 1.36 -13.71
C PHE A 51 -14.00 2.52 -14.34
N LEU A 52 -14.91 2.23 -15.27
CA LEU A 52 -15.62 3.26 -16.03
C LEU A 52 -17.04 3.47 -15.52
N SER A 53 -17.48 4.72 -15.44
CA SER A 53 -18.87 5.07 -15.13
C SER A 53 -19.73 5.14 -16.38
N ALA A 54 -21.05 4.94 -16.21
CA ALA A 54 -21.99 5.10 -17.33
C ALA A 54 -21.97 6.54 -17.88
N SER A 55 -21.74 7.55 -17.03
CA SER A 55 -21.62 8.95 -17.43
C SER A 55 -20.41 9.20 -18.32
N GLU A 56 -19.25 8.60 -18.04
CA GLU A 56 -18.06 8.73 -18.91
C GLU A 56 -18.27 8.11 -20.29
N LEU A 57 -19.10 7.08 -20.37
CA LEU A 57 -19.38 6.33 -21.59
C LEU A 57 -20.48 6.94 -22.46
N ALA A 58 -21.43 7.68 -21.88
CA ALA A 58 -22.65 8.14 -22.56
C ALA A 58 -22.38 9.00 -23.81
N ASP A 59 -21.36 9.86 -23.77
CA ASP A 59 -21.01 10.76 -24.87
C ASP A 59 -19.93 10.18 -25.81
N ARG A 60 -19.55 8.91 -25.61
CA ARG A 60 -18.47 8.24 -26.35
C ARG A 60 -19.03 7.18 -27.29
N ARG A 61 -18.45 7.09 -28.49
CA ARG A 61 -18.76 6.04 -29.47
C ARG A 61 -18.02 4.75 -29.12
N MET A 62 -18.29 4.21 -27.94
CA MET A 62 -17.68 3.01 -27.39
C MET A 62 -18.70 1.87 -27.30
N TYR A 63 -18.30 0.70 -27.80
CA TYR A 63 -19.15 -0.46 -27.93
C TYR A 63 -18.38 -1.72 -27.51
N VAL A 64 -19.10 -2.67 -26.95
CA VAL A 64 -18.57 -3.96 -26.50
C VAL A 64 -19.03 -5.02 -27.50
N TYR A 65 -18.08 -5.57 -28.26
CA TYR A 65 -18.28 -6.59 -29.28
C TYR A 65 -17.97 -7.98 -28.75
N GLY A 66 -18.65 -9.01 -29.26
CA GLY A 66 -18.32 -10.41 -28.96
C GLY A 66 -19.26 -11.09 -27.97
N PHE A 67 -20.40 -10.46 -27.63
CA PHE A 67 -21.45 -11.15 -26.89
C PHE A 67 -22.07 -12.27 -27.74
N ASP A 68 -22.34 -13.41 -27.11
CA ASP A 68 -23.19 -14.43 -27.71
C ASP A 68 -24.58 -13.87 -28.03
N GLU A 69 -25.12 -14.25 -29.19
CA GLU A 69 -26.45 -13.81 -29.62
C GLU A 69 -27.52 -14.17 -28.59
N SER A 70 -27.40 -15.33 -27.93
CA SER A 70 -28.32 -15.74 -26.85
C SER A 70 -28.33 -14.76 -25.69
N THR A 71 -27.16 -14.24 -25.29
CA THR A 71 -27.02 -13.28 -24.20
C THR A 71 -27.71 -11.97 -24.54
N ILE A 72 -27.51 -11.45 -25.75
CA ILE A 72 -28.20 -10.22 -26.20
C ILE A 72 -29.73 -10.44 -26.29
N ARG A 73 -30.18 -11.61 -26.75
CA ARG A 73 -31.63 -11.94 -26.84
C ARG A 73 -32.32 -11.98 -25.48
N GLU A 74 -31.61 -12.15 -24.37
CA GLU A 74 -32.20 -12.03 -23.03
C GLU A 74 -32.88 -10.68 -22.82
N LEU A 75 -32.39 -9.61 -23.46
CA LEU A 75 -33.01 -8.28 -23.38
C LEU A 75 -34.45 -8.27 -23.93
N GLU A 76 -34.81 -9.18 -24.85
CA GLU A 76 -36.18 -9.30 -25.36
C GLU A 76 -37.18 -9.86 -24.33
N THR A 77 -36.68 -10.49 -23.26
CA THR A 77 -37.53 -11.00 -22.17
C THR A 77 -38.07 -9.90 -21.27
N GLY A 78 -37.51 -8.69 -21.36
CA GLY A 78 -37.96 -7.51 -20.63
C GLY A 78 -39.37 -7.06 -21.00
N GLU A 79 -40.01 -6.29 -20.10
CA GLU A 79 -41.35 -5.76 -20.34
C GLU A 79 -41.34 -4.82 -21.57
N THR A 80 -42.35 -4.95 -22.43
CA THR A 80 -42.50 -4.01 -23.54
C THR A 80 -43.12 -2.71 -23.06
N VAL A 81 -42.34 -1.63 -23.11
CA VAL A 81 -42.79 -0.28 -22.72
C VAL A 81 -42.81 0.63 -23.93
N ARG A 82 -43.78 1.53 -24.00
CA ARG A 82 -43.89 2.56 -25.05
C ARG A 82 -43.76 3.94 -24.41
N LYS A 83 -42.78 4.73 -24.86
CA LYS A 83 -42.51 6.07 -24.32
C LYS A 83 -41.83 6.98 -25.34
N TYR A 84 -41.81 8.28 -25.06
CA TYR A 84 -40.98 9.24 -25.79
C TYR A 84 -39.49 9.06 -25.41
N PRO A 85 -38.57 9.00 -26.39
CA PRO A 85 -37.13 8.90 -26.11
C PRO A 85 -36.57 10.05 -25.25
N ASN A 86 -37.07 11.27 -25.49
CA ASN A 86 -36.77 12.48 -24.76
C ASN A 86 -37.98 13.43 -24.82
N PRO A 87 -38.04 14.50 -23.98
CA PRO A 87 -39.18 15.41 -23.93
C PRO A 87 -39.51 16.09 -25.26
N ASP A 88 -38.50 16.26 -26.13
CA ASP A 88 -38.64 16.94 -27.42
C ASP A 88 -39.06 16.01 -28.57
N SER A 89 -39.24 14.72 -28.30
CA SER A 89 -39.56 13.76 -29.35
C SER A 89 -41.04 13.80 -29.72
N GLU A 90 -41.34 13.95 -31.01
CA GLU A 90 -42.72 13.96 -31.52
C GLU A 90 -43.36 12.55 -31.58
N ARG A 91 -42.55 11.49 -31.43
CA ARG A 91 -43.01 10.10 -31.57
C ARG A 91 -42.56 9.21 -30.43
N GLU A 92 -43.49 8.39 -29.97
CA GLU A 92 -43.18 7.30 -29.04
C GLU A 92 -42.45 6.17 -29.77
N ARG A 93 -41.59 5.46 -29.03
CA ARG A 93 -40.91 4.26 -29.50
C ARG A 93 -41.13 3.12 -28.52
N TYR A 94 -40.94 1.89 -29.01
CA TYR A 94 -41.02 0.69 -28.18
C TYR A 94 -39.64 0.37 -27.60
N TYR A 95 -39.64 0.02 -26.33
CA TYR A 95 -38.48 -0.42 -25.57
C TYR A 95 -38.74 -1.80 -24.97
N TYR A 96 -37.68 -2.55 -24.74
CA TYR A 96 -37.66 -3.61 -23.74
C TYR A 96 -37.09 -3.05 -22.45
N ARG A 97 -37.83 -3.17 -21.35
CA ARG A 97 -37.38 -2.83 -20.02
C ARG A 97 -36.87 -4.09 -19.34
N TYR A 98 -35.55 -4.22 -19.28
CA TYR A 98 -34.86 -5.36 -18.67
C TYR A 98 -34.15 -4.86 -17.41
N ASP A 99 -34.47 -5.42 -16.24
CA ASP A 99 -33.92 -5.00 -14.94
C ASP A 99 -33.93 -3.48 -14.70
N GLY A 100 -35.00 -2.80 -15.12
CA GLY A 100 -35.16 -1.36 -14.99
C GLY A 100 -34.44 -0.52 -16.04
N VAL A 101 -33.69 -1.14 -16.96
CA VAL A 101 -32.99 -0.49 -18.07
C VAL A 101 -33.82 -0.57 -19.35
N ASP A 102 -34.10 0.58 -19.96
CA ASP A 102 -34.87 0.66 -21.21
C ASP A 102 -33.96 0.56 -22.44
N VAL A 103 -34.13 -0.50 -23.22
CA VAL A 103 -33.40 -0.78 -24.47
C VAL A 103 -34.32 -0.58 -25.68
N LEU A 104 -33.91 0.24 -26.65
CA LEU A 104 -34.73 0.54 -27.83
C LEU A 104 -34.88 -0.72 -28.70
N LYS A 105 -36.12 -1.14 -28.98
CA LYS A 105 -36.40 -2.37 -29.75
C LYS A 105 -35.77 -2.36 -31.14
N ASP A 106 -35.86 -1.21 -31.82
CA ASP A 106 -35.33 -1.06 -33.17
C ASP A 106 -33.80 -1.24 -33.16
N SER A 107 -33.09 -0.64 -32.21
CA SER A 107 -31.64 -0.78 -32.07
C SER A 107 -31.23 -2.21 -31.72
N LEU A 108 -31.96 -2.88 -30.82
CA LEU A 108 -31.69 -4.27 -30.46
C LEU A 108 -31.78 -5.20 -31.66
N ARG A 109 -32.86 -5.06 -32.44
CA ARG A 109 -33.17 -5.98 -33.54
C ARG A 109 -32.39 -5.71 -34.81
N SER A 110 -32.16 -4.44 -35.14
CA SER A 110 -31.52 -4.06 -36.41
C SER A 110 -30.01 -3.88 -36.29
N ASN A 111 -29.46 -3.71 -35.08
CA ASN A 111 -28.04 -3.47 -34.91
C ASN A 111 -27.44 -4.48 -33.91
N TYR A 112 -27.87 -4.47 -32.65
CA TYR A 112 -27.15 -5.18 -31.58
C TYR A 112 -27.10 -6.70 -31.79
N LEU A 113 -28.23 -7.30 -32.21
CA LEU A 113 -28.31 -8.72 -32.52
C LEU A 113 -27.61 -9.08 -33.84
N GLU A 114 -27.73 -8.23 -34.86
CA GLU A 114 -27.15 -8.49 -36.18
C GLU A 114 -25.61 -8.34 -36.17
N ASP A 115 -25.10 -7.33 -35.47
CA ASP A 115 -23.68 -6.96 -35.45
C ASP A 115 -22.94 -7.48 -34.19
N GLY A 116 -23.64 -8.09 -33.23
CA GLY A 116 -23.03 -8.73 -32.06
C GLY A 116 -22.36 -7.77 -31.07
N TYR A 117 -22.95 -6.59 -30.84
CA TYR A 117 -22.42 -5.61 -29.89
C TYR A 117 -23.49 -4.94 -29.04
N LEU A 118 -23.07 -4.39 -27.90
CA LEU A 118 -23.85 -3.46 -27.09
C LEU A 118 -23.07 -2.15 -26.87
N PRO A 119 -23.72 -0.97 -26.82
CA PRO A 119 -23.07 0.24 -26.35
C PRO A 119 -22.47 0.01 -24.95
N ALA A 120 -21.24 0.49 -24.71
CA ALA A 120 -20.55 0.26 -23.44
C ALA A 120 -21.35 0.87 -22.26
N GLU A 121 -21.97 2.04 -22.45
CA GLU A 121 -22.89 2.64 -21.47
C GLU A 121 -24.05 1.69 -21.11
N LEU A 122 -24.60 0.99 -22.10
CA LEU A 122 -25.69 0.04 -21.88
C LEU A 122 -25.21 -1.17 -21.08
N VAL A 123 -24.03 -1.72 -21.40
CA VAL A 123 -23.40 -2.81 -20.62
C VAL A 123 -23.24 -2.40 -19.16
N LYS A 124 -22.73 -1.18 -18.91
CA LYS A 124 -22.55 -0.65 -17.55
C LYS A 124 -23.88 -0.49 -16.81
N ARG A 125 -24.91 0.04 -17.47
CA ARG A 125 -26.24 0.23 -16.87
C ARG A 125 -26.95 -1.09 -16.57
N LEU A 126 -26.69 -2.13 -17.35
CA LEU A 126 -27.22 -3.47 -17.14
C LEU A 126 -26.47 -4.24 -16.03
N GLY A 127 -25.30 -3.78 -15.59
CA GLY A 127 -24.43 -4.54 -14.69
C GLY A 127 -23.83 -5.78 -15.36
N TRP A 128 -23.55 -5.69 -16.66
CA TRP A 128 -23.10 -6.81 -17.50
C TRP A 128 -21.58 -6.85 -17.71
N GLU A 129 -20.79 -6.12 -16.94
CA GLU A 129 -19.32 -6.11 -17.02
C GLU A 129 -18.75 -7.53 -16.95
N GLY A 130 -19.18 -8.34 -15.97
CA GLY A 130 -18.75 -9.73 -15.84
C GLY A 130 -19.28 -10.68 -16.92
N ARG A 131 -20.28 -10.27 -17.71
CA ARG A 131 -20.71 -11.02 -18.91
C ARG A 131 -19.91 -10.64 -20.15
N ALA A 132 -19.15 -9.55 -20.08
CA ALA A 132 -18.34 -9.01 -21.16
C ALA A 132 -16.87 -9.46 -21.09
N THR A 133 -16.50 -10.39 -20.21
CA THR A 133 -15.10 -10.80 -19.97
C THR A 133 -14.36 -11.19 -21.25
N ASP A 134 -14.99 -11.97 -22.13
CA ASP A 134 -14.40 -12.42 -23.39
C ASP A 134 -14.63 -11.44 -24.57
N CYS A 135 -15.20 -10.27 -24.29
CA CYS A 135 -15.55 -9.29 -25.30
C CYS A 135 -14.40 -8.30 -25.59
N GLN A 136 -14.57 -7.55 -26.67
CA GLN A 136 -13.66 -6.50 -27.11
C GLN A 136 -14.33 -5.13 -26.96
N LEU A 137 -13.64 -4.18 -26.33
CA LEU A 137 -14.05 -2.80 -26.22
C LEU A 137 -13.51 -2.00 -27.40
N ARG A 138 -14.44 -1.53 -28.25
CA ARG A 138 -14.12 -0.87 -29.51
C ARG A 138 -14.60 0.57 -29.52
N THR A 139 -13.76 1.47 -30.04
CA THR A 139 -14.12 2.88 -30.27
C THR A 139 -14.08 3.23 -31.75
N TYR A 140 -14.99 4.09 -32.20
CA TYR A 140 -15.06 4.55 -33.59
C TYR A 140 -14.76 6.03 -33.73
N GLN A 141 -13.80 6.36 -34.61
CA GLN A 141 -13.47 7.72 -34.98
C GLN A 141 -14.11 8.11 -36.33
N VAL A 142 -14.44 9.40 -36.48
CA VAL A 142 -14.72 9.98 -37.80
C VAL A 142 -13.40 10.13 -38.56
N GLY A 143 -13.16 9.26 -39.55
CA GLY A 143 -12.01 9.35 -40.46
C GLY A 143 -10.70 8.71 -39.97
N GLY A 144 -10.74 7.87 -38.94
CA GLY A 144 -9.62 7.06 -38.47
C GLY A 144 -10.00 5.58 -38.37
N GLU A 145 -9.00 4.72 -38.19
CA GLU A 145 -9.25 3.29 -37.92
C GLU A 145 -9.83 3.11 -36.50
N PRO A 146 -10.72 2.14 -36.30
CA PRO A 146 -11.25 1.85 -34.98
C PRO A 146 -10.16 1.24 -34.09
N THR A 147 -10.09 1.68 -32.84
CA THR A 147 -9.26 1.04 -31.82
C THR A 147 -10.07 -0.02 -31.10
N GLU A 148 -9.47 -1.17 -30.88
CA GLU A 148 -10.06 -2.33 -30.22
C GLU A 148 -9.10 -2.83 -29.15
N VAL A 149 -9.61 -3.01 -27.93
CA VAL A 149 -8.86 -3.56 -26.79
C VAL A 149 -9.71 -4.63 -26.10
N PRO A 150 -9.10 -5.65 -25.48
CA PRO A 150 -9.87 -6.63 -24.71
C PRO A 150 -10.55 -5.96 -23.50
N VAL A 151 -11.77 -6.39 -23.17
CA VAL A 151 -12.48 -5.91 -21.98
C VAL A 151 -11.78 -6.37 -20.71
N THR A 152 -11.23 -7.60 -20.73
CA THR A 152 -10.46 -8.16 -19.63
C THR A 152 -8.98 -8.20 -19.98
N VAL A 153 -8.16 -7.63 -19.11
CA VAL A 153 -6.70 -7.55 -19.25
C VAL A 153 -6.07 -8.35 -18.11
N PRO A 154 -5.13 -9.29 -18.39
CA PRO A 154 -4.41 -9.99 -17.34
C PRO A 154 -3.51 -9.04 -16.55
N VAL A 155 -3.34 -9.32 -15.26
CA VAL A 155 -2.38 -8.63 -14.43
C VAL A 155 -1.00 -9.24 -14.68
N THR A 156 -0.20 -8.56 -15.50
CA THR A 156 1.17 -8.95 -15.86
C THR A 156 2.17 -7.86 -15.44
N GLU A 157 3.46 -8.19 -15.53
CA GLU A 157 4.55 -7.23 -15.34
C GLU A 157 4.38 -6.01 -16.26
N GLU A 158 4.03 -6.20 -17.53
CA GLU A 158 3.84 -5.11 -18.49
C GLU A 158 2.68 -4.18 -18.13
N LEU A 159 1.58 -4.72 -17.57
CA LEU A 159 0.51 -3.88 -17.05
C LEU A 159 1.01 -3.05 -15.87
N MET A 160 1.77 -3.65 -14.95
CA MET A 160 2.31 -2.97 -13.78
C MET A 160 3.30 -1.87 -14.15
N GLU A 161 4.16 -2.12 -15.14
CA GLU A 161 5.05 -1.13 -15.72
C GLU A 161 4.27 0.03 -16.35
N LEU A 162 3.26 -0.28 -17.17
CA LEU A 162 2.41 0.74 -17.81
C LEU A 162 1.73 1.64 -16.77
N LEU A 163 1.22 1.07 -15.69
CA LEU A 163 0.59 1.83 -14.61
C LEU A 163 1.62 2.66 -13.83
N GLY A 164 2.77 2.09 -13.49
CA GLY A 164 3.85 2.78 -12.78
C GLY A 164 4.36 3.99 -13.56
N TYR A 165 4.70 3.78 -14.84
CA TYR A 165 5.11 4.87 -15.74
C TYR A 165 3.99 5.89 -15.97
N TYR A 166 2.72 5.48 -16.00
CA TYR A 166 1.61 6.43 -16.12
C TYR A 166 1.45 7.30 -14.87
N VAL A 167 1.67 6.72 -13.68
CA VAL A 167 1.59 7.46 -12.43
C VAL A 167 2.76 8.45 -12.31
N ALA A 168 3.96 8.07 -12.73
CA ALA A 168 5.14 8.94 -12.75
C ALA A 168 5.05 10.04 -13.82
N GLU A 169 4.92 9.66 -15.09
CA GLU A 169 5.16 10.53 -16.26
C GLU A 169 3.97 10.63 -17.23
N GLY A 170 2.86 10.00 -16.87
CA GLY A 170 1.67 9.88 -17.70
C GLY A 170 0.71 11.06 -17.60
N HIS A 171 0.15 11.45 -18.75
CA HIS A 171 -1.03 12.30 -18.85
C HIS A 171 -2.00 11.71 -19.87
N THR A 172 -3.27 12.10 -19.78
CA THR A 172 -4.31 11.69 -20.73
C THR A 172 -4.89 12.90 -21.43
N ASP A 173 -5.15 12.75 -22.73
CA ASP A 173 -6.10 13.57 -23.47
C ASP A 173 -7.35 12.71 -23.74
N ASP A 174 -8.39 13.28 -24.36
CA ASP A 174 -9.64 12.59 -24.71
C ASP A 174 -9.47 11.27 -25.48
N ARG A 175 -8.33 11.07 -26.15
CA ARG A 175 -8.10 10.00 -27.15
C ARG A 175 -6.78 9.25 -27.03
N GLN A 176 -5.86 9.72 -26.21
CA GLN A 176 -4.52 9.16 -26.12
C GLN A 176 -3.98 9.34 -24.71
N ALA A 177 -3.12 8.42 -24.30
CA ALA A 177 -2.25 8.62 -23.15
C ALA A 177 -0.86 9.02 -23.66
N GLY A 178 -0.19 9.93 -22.95
CA GLY A 178 1.17 10.35 -23.26
C GLY A 178 2.08 10.16 -22.07
N PHE A 179 3.29 9.66 -22.32
CA PHE A 179 4.33 9.39 -21.33
C PHE A 179 5.55 10.21 -21.73
N THR A 180 6.10 11.03 -20.83
CA THR A 180 7.20 11.95 -21.17
C THR A 180 8.43 11.58 -20.38
N PHE A 181 9.52 11.29 -21.07
CA PHE A 181 10.79 10.95 -20.45
C PHE A 181 11.88 11.93 -20.90
N GLY A 182 13.00 11.98 -20.19
CA GLY A 182 14.23 12.60 -20.66
C GLY A 182 14.73 11.92 -21.94
N SER A 183 15.33 12.67 -22.86
CA SER A 183 15.83 12.10 -24.13
C SER A 183 16.96 11.07 -23.93
N HIS A 184 17.58 11.01 -22.76
CA HIS A 184 18.57 9.98 -22.41
C HIS A 184 17.93 8.68 -21.89
N GLU A 185 16.63 8.66 -21.62
CA GLU A 185 15.89 7.52 -21.05
C GLU A 185 15.25 6.69 -22.17
N SER A 186 16.06 6.32 -23.17
CA SER A 186 15.58 5.54 -24.32
C SER A 186 15.02 4.18 -23.93
N ASP A 187 15.52 3.62 -22.83
CA ASP A 187 15.10 2.31 -22.35
C ASP A 187 13.68 2.37 -21.75
N LEU A 188 13.34 3.44 -21.02
CA LEU A 188 11.97 3.68 -20.53
C LEU A 188 10.98 3.92 -21.67
N VAL A 189 11.41 4.61 -22.73
CA VAL A 189 10.62 4.78 -23.96
C VAL A 189 10.29 3.42 -24.57
N ALA A 190 11.29 2.56 -24.75
CA ALA A 190 11.11 1.23 -25.33
C ALA A 190 10.26 0.31 -24.43
N ALA A 191 10.48 0.34 -23.11
CA ALA A 191 9.70 -0.40 -22.13
C ALA A 191 8.23 0.04 -22.16
N THR A 192 7.96 1.34 -22.19
CA THR A 192 6.59 1.88 -22.30
C THR A 192 5.91 1.45 -23.60
N GLU A 193 6.61 1.48 -24.74
CA GLU A 193 6.06 1.02 -26.02
C GLU A 193 5.70 -0.47 -25.97
N ALA A 194 6.58 -1.30 -25.40
CA ALA A 194 6.35 -2.73 -25.23
C ALA A 194 5.18 -3.01 -24.26
N ALA A 195 5.11 -2.26 -23.16
CA ALA A 195 4.07 -2.39 -22.15
C ALA A 195 2.68 -2.08 -22.72
N VAL A 196 2.55 -0.99 -23.48
CA VAL A 196 1.31 -0.62 -24.18
C VAL A 196 0.91 -1.69 -25.19
N ALA A 197 1.86 -2.14 -26.02
CA ALA A 197 1.60 -3.13 -27.06
C ALA A 197 1.15 -4.48 -26.48
N THR A 198 1.77 -4.92 -25.38
CA THR A 198 1.47 -6.21 -24.74
C THR A 198 0.16 -6.17 -23.96
N THR A 199 -0.09 -5.08 -23.24
CA THR A 199 -1.26 -4.97 -22.34
C THR A 199 -2.56 -4.82 -23.10
N VAL A 200 -2.61 -3.93 -24.11
CA VAL A 200 -3.86 -3.58 -24.81
C VAL A 200 -3.78 -3.71 -26.33
N GLY A 201 -2.63 -4.07 -26.90
CA GLY A 201 -2.50 -4.27 -28.35
C GLY A 201 -2.57 -2.99 -29.19
N THR A 202 -2.45 -1.81 -28.56
CA THR A 202 -2.57 -0.53 -29.26
C THR A 202 -1.24 -0.02 -29.79
N GLU A 203 -1.26 0.67 -30.93
CA GLU A 203 -0.08 1.32 -31.49
C GLU A 203 0.37 2.54 -30.65
N THR A 204 1.68 2.76 -30.66
CA THR A 204 2.32 3.94 -30.07
C THR A 204 2.97 4.81 -31.15
N ALA A 205 3.14 6.09 -30.86
CA ALA A 205 4.04 6.96 -31.61
C ALA A 205 4.96 7.73 -30.68
N THR A 206 6.25 7.70 -31.00
CA THR A 206 7.28 8.45 -30.27
C THR A 206 7.58 9.77 -30.96
N VAL A 207 7.59 10.85 -30.17
CA VAL A 207 7.78 12.23 -30.64
C VAL A 207 8.84 12.91 -29.80
N GLU A 208 9.92 13.38 -30.43
CA GLU A 208 10.89 14.26 -29.80
C GLU A 208 10.26 15.63 -29.47
N ARG A 209 10.57 16.14 -28.28
CA ARG A 209 10.05 17.41 -27.76
C ARG A 209 11.21 18.38 -27.52
N GLU A 210 10.85 19.64 -27.29
CA GLU A 210 11.81 20.64 -26.82
C GLU A 210 12.36 20.26 -25.43
N ARG A 211 13.50 20.84 -25.06
CA ARG A 211 14.16 20.64 -23.75
C ARG A 211 14.66 19.21 -23.49
N ASN A 212 15.10 18.50 -24.53
CA ASN A 212 15.65 17.13 -24.41
C ASN A 212 14.67 16.18 -23.71
N SER A 213 13.41 16.20 -24.14
CA SER A 213 12.40 15.23 -23.70
C SER A 213 11.85 14.44 -24.89
N THR A 214 11.44 13.22 -24.63
CA THR A 214 10.85 12.30 -25.60
C THR A 214 9.47 11.90 -25.09
N ARG A 215 8.45 11.95 -25.95
CA ARG A 215 7.08 11.57 -25.58
C ARG A 215 6.60 10.36 -26.36
N VAL A 216 6.25 9.31 -25.65
CA VAL A 216 5.47 8.18 -26.19
C VAL A 216 3.99 8.54 -26.14
N LYS A 217 3.27 8.33 -27.24
CA LYS A 217 1.82 8.49 -27.31
C LYS A 217 1.18 7.15 -27.58
N ALA A 218 0.41 6.65 -26.62
CA ALA A 218 -0.41 5.46 -26.78
C ALA A 218 -1.80 5.87 -27.29
N PHE A 219 -2.18 5.40 -28.48
CA PHE A 219 -3.45 5.75 -29.08
C PHE A 219 -4.54 4.80 -28.62
N GLY A 220 -5.70 5.34 -28.27
CA GLY A 220 -6.85 4.54 -27.89
C GLY A 220 -7.66 5.20 -26.79
N SER A 221 -8.88 5.59 -27.12
CA SER A 221 -9.81 6.15 -26.13
C SER A 221 -10.08 5.21 -24.95
N PRO A 222 -10.22 3.88 -25.13
CA PRO A 222 -10.41 2.96 -24.00
C PRO A 222 -9.24 2.97 -23.02
N LEU A 223 -8.00 2.86 -23.51
CA LEU A 223 -6.79 2.89 -22.67
C LEU A 223 -6.66 4.23 -21.93
N ALA A 224 -6.81 5.34 -22.65
CA ALA A 224 -6.69 6.67 -22.06
C ALA A 224 -7.73 6.89 -20.95
N LEU A 225 -8.98 6.45 -21.17
CA LEU A 225 -10.03 6.55 -20.18
C LEU A 225 -9.76 5.64 -18.98
N PHE A 226 -9.33 4.39 -19.20
CA PHE A 226 -8.94 3.48 -18.12
C PHE A 226 -7.83 4.07 -17.25
N LEU A 227 -6.72 4.53 -17.84
CA LEU A 227 -5.59 5.09 -17.09
C LEU A 227 -6.01 6.32 -16.27
N LYS A 228 -6.83 7.19 -16.87
CA LYS A 228 -7.38 8.36 -16.20
C LYS A 228 -8.22 7.98 -14.96
N GLU A 229 -9.17 7.05 -15.12
CA GLU A 229 -10.09 6.70 -14.04
C GLU A 229 -9.44 5.79 -12.99
N ALA A 230 -8.48 4.95 -13.38
CA ALA A 230 -7.79 4.04 -12.46
C ALA A 230 -6.69 4.74 -11.65
N CYS A 231 -5.93 5.65 -12.28
CA CYS A 231 -4.72 6.23 -11.71
C CYS A 231 -4.77 7.75 -11.51
N GLY A 232 -5.85 8.44 -11.93
CA GLY A 232 -5.98 9.89 -11.85
C GLY A 232 -5.36 10.66 -13.03
N GLU A 233 -5.86 11.89 -13.27
CA GLU A 233 -5.49 12.73 -14.41
C GLU A 233 -4.41 13.75 -14.07
N THR A 234 -4.62 14.55 -13.00
CA THR A 234 -3.67 15.59 -12.59
C THR A 234 -2.68 15.09 -11.55
N ALA A 235 -1.54 15.77 -11.40
CA ALA A 235 -0.51 15.41 -10.42
C ALA A 235 -1.01 15.35 -8.96
N CYS A 236 -2.06 16.11 -8.62
CA CYS A 236 -2.68 16.08 -7.29
C CYS A 236 -3.70 14.94 -7.12
N GLU A 237 -4.20 14.39 -8.23
CA GLU A 237 -5.20 13.31 -8.27
C GLU A 237 -4.58 11.94 -8.50
N LYS A 238 -3.30 11.88 -8.94
CA LYS A 238 -2.61 10.62 -9.20
C LYS A 238 -2.74 9.68 -8.01
N ASN A 239 -2.98 8.40 -8.28
CA ASN A 239 -3.14 7.36 -7.26
C ASN A 239 -2.71 6.00 -7.81
N VAL A 240 -2.43 5.07 -6.89
CA VAL A 240 -2.28 3.64 -7.21
C VAL A 240 -3.68 3.04 -7.42
N PRO A 241 -3.92 2.31 -8.52
CA PRO A 241 -5.18 1.58 -8.70
C PRO A 241 -5.38 0.53 -7.61
N SER A 242 -6.59 0.45 -7.06
CA SER A 242 -6.87 -0.41 -5.89
C SER A 242 -6.48 -1.89 -6.07
N PHE A 243 -6.59 -2.43 -7.29
CA PHE A 243 -6.26 -3.83 -7.56
C PHE A 243 -4.76 -4.14 -7.45
N VAL A 244 -3.87 -3.14 -7.54
CA VAL A 244 -2.42 -3.34 -7.37
C VAL A 244 -2.12 -3.84 -5.97
N PHE A 245 -2.85 -3.38 -4.95
CA PHE A 245 -2.71 -3.87 -3.57
C PHE A 245 -3.12 -5.34 -3.39
N ASP A 246 -3.94 -5.87 -4.30
CA ASP A 246 -4.38 -7.26 -4.33
C ASP A 246 -3.64 -8.09 -5.41
N ALA A 247 -2.62 -7.52 -6.07
CA ALA A 247 -1.76 -8.23 -7.02
C ALA A 247 -0.71 -9.07 -6.27
N ALA A 248 -0.06 -10.00 -6.96
CA ALA A 248 1.06 -10.77 -6.41
C ALA A 248 2.23 -9.83 -5.99
N PRO A 249 3.05 -10.19 -4.98
CA PRO A 249 4.18 -9.38 -4.53
C PRO A 249 5.11 -8.90 -5.66
N ASP A 250 5.51 -9.81 -6.56
CA ASP A 250 6.38 -9.50 -7.71
C ASP A 250 5.76 -8.42 -8.64
N HIS A 251 4.43 -8.42 -8.79
CA HIS A 251 3.71 -7.40 -9.56
C HIS A 251 3.64 -6.06 -8.82
N ARG A 252 3.51 -6.05 -7.49
CA ARG A 252 3.59 -4.82 -6.68
C ARG A 252 4.99 -4.22 -6.75
N GLU A 253 6.03 -5.06 -6.70
CA GLU A 253 7.42 -4.66 -6.87
C GLU A 253 7.66 -4.06 -8.26
N THR A 254 7.16 -4.71 -9.32
CA THR A 254 7.24 -4.21 -10.69
C THR A 254 6.59 -2.83 -10.84
N PHE A 255 5.41 -2.62 -10.24
CA PHE A 255 4.75 -1.31 -10.23
C PHE A 255 5.60 -0.24 -9.54
N LEU A 256 6.18 -0.56 -8.37
CA LEU A 256 7.05 0.36 -7.65
C LEU A 256 8.30 0.67 -8.47
N ARG A 257 8.97 -0.33 -9.04
CA ARG A 257 10.15 -0.15 -9.90
C ARG A 257 9.86 0.86 -11.01
N ALA A 258 8.80 0.62 -11.80
CA ALA A 258 8.43 1.51 -12.90
C ALA A 258 8.06 2.93 -12.44
N LEU A 259 7.42 3.06 -11.28
CA LEU A 259 7.14 4.37 -10.67
C LEU A 259 8.43 5.14 -10.34
N TYR A 260 9.41 4.48 -9.72
CA TYR A 260 10.68 5.10 -9.31
C TYR A 260 11.62 5.37 -10.50
N GLU A 261 11.68 4.48 -11.47
CA GLU A 261 12.39 4.69 -12.74
C GLU A 261 11.82 5.90 -13.48
N GLY A 262 10.48 6.01 -13.54
CA GLY A 262 9.80 7.14 -14.17
C GLY A 262 10.03 8.49 -13.48
N ASP A 263 10.09 8.52 -12.14
CA ASP A 263 10.34 9.76 -11.37
C ASP A 263 11.82 10.22 -11.43
N GLY A 264 12.72 9.40 -11.99
CA GLY A 264 14.15 9.69 -12.08
C GLY A 264 14.88 9.62 -10.74
N SER A 265 14.41 8.77 -9.83
CA SER A 265 14.87 8.67 -8.43
C SER A 265 16.32 8.22 -8.24
N ASP A 266 17.04 7.85 -9.31
CA ASP A 266 18.48 7.46 -9.33
C ASP A 266 19.46 8.59 -8.95
N SER A 267 18.98 9.79 -8.69
CA SER A 267 19.80 10.98 -8.50
C SER A 267 20.07 11.31 -7.02
N HIS A 268 20.80 10.41 -6.33
CA HIS A 268 21.56 10.58 -5.06
C HIS A 268 20.77 10.78 -3.73
N PRO A 269 21.27 10.24 -2.58
CA PRO A 269 22.48 9.43 -2.36
C PRO A 269 22.30 7.93 -2.70
N SER A 270 23.41 7.21 -2.85
CA SER A 270 23.50 5.78 -3.27
C SER A 270 22.87 4.75 -2.32
N ASN A 271 22.07 5.18 -1.36
CA ASN A 271 21.42 4.36 -0.35
C ASN A 271 20.02 4.87 0.03
N GLU A 272 19.44 5.77 -0.78
CA GLU A 272 18.08 6.29 -0.61
C GLU A 272 17.38 6.21 -1.95
N LEU A 273 16.17 5.63 -1.96
CA LEU A 273 15.25 5.71 -3.08
C LEU A 273 14.07 6.58 -2.65
N SER A 274 13.76 7.61 -3.41
CA SER A 274 12.73 8.58 -3.02
C SER A 274 11.81 8.96 -4.16
N HIS A 275 10.51 9.00 -3.89
CA HIS A 275 9.47 9.40 -4.83
C HIS A 275 8.79 10.67 -4.32
N THR A 276 8.65 11.69 -5.17
CA THR A 276 8.07 12.98 -4.81
C THR A 276 6.77 13.23 -5.58
N THR A 277 5.69 13.56 -4.86
CA THR A 277 4.38 13.79 -5.49
C THR A 277 3.61 14.96 -4.88
N ARG A 278 2.62 15.47 -5.62
CA ARG A 278 1.64 16.44 -5.12
C ARG A 278 0.35 15.77 -4.64
N SER A 279 0.18 14.48 -4.89
CA SER A 279 -0.95 13.69 -4.41
C SER A 279 -0.60 13.10 -3.04
N GLU A 280 -1.24 13.62 -2.00
CA GLU A 280 -1.15 13.06 -0.65
C GLU A 280 -1.59 11.58 -0.65
N THR A 281 -2.66 11.27 -1.37
CA THR A 281 -3.16 9.91 -1.56
C THR A 281 -2.09 8.99 -2.14
N LEU A 282 -1.38 9.42 -3.19
CA LEU A 282 -0.33 8.60 -3.80
C LEU A 282 0.83 8.36 -2.83
N ALA A 283 1.27 9.38 -2.10
CA ALA A 283 2.35 9.22 -1.13
C ALA A 283 2.01 8.16 -0.06
N ARG A 284 0.78 8.22 0.48
CA ARG A 284 0.27 7.23 1.44
C ARG A 284 0.19 5.83 0.85
N GLN A 285 -0.28 5.74 -0.39
CA GLN A 285 -0.42 4.48 -1.12
C GLN A 285 0.93 3.84 -1.44
N VAL A 286 1.94 4.62 -1.81
CA VAL A 286 3.31 4.13 -2.04
C VAL A 286 3.92 3.64 -0.73
N SER A 287 3.74 4.37 0.38
CA SER A 287 4.14 3.90 1.72
C SER A 287 3.46 2.57 2.09
N ALA A 288 2.17 2.42 1.79
CA ALA A 288 1.44 1.18 2.03
C ALA A 288 1.89 0.02 1.10
N LEU A 289 2.23 0.29 -0.17
CA LEU A 289 2.78 -0.74 -1.06
C LEU A 289 4.12 -1.26 -0.54
N TRP A 290 5.02 -0.38 -0.10
CA TRP A 290 6.26 -0.78 0.57
C TRP A 290 6.00 -1.60 1.83
N GLY A 291 5.05 -1.16 2.66
CA GLY A 291 4.64 -1.92 3.84
C GLY A 291 4.12 -3.32 3.50
N SER A 292 3.42 -3.48 2.37
CA SER A 292 2.97 -4.81 1.90
C SER A 292 4.12 -5.73 1.44
N LEU A 293 5.31 -5.16 1.21
CA LEU A 293 6.54 -5.86 0.86
C LEU A 293 7.51 -5.98 2.06
N GLY A 294 7.05 -5.68 3.27
CA GLY A 294 7.87 -5.76 4.50
C GLY A 294 8.85 -4.60 4.69
N VAL A 295 8.66 -3.49 3.99
CA VAL A 295 9.52 -2.30 4.03
C VAL A 295 8.80 -1.13 4.69
N VAL A 296 9.38 -0.60 5.76
CA VAL A 296 8.85 0.60 6.43
C VAL A 296 9.40 1.87 5.77
N ALA A 297 8.61 2.45 4.87
CA ALA A 297 8.95 3.70 4.19
C ALA A 297 8.80 4.93 5.09
N SER A 298 9.73 5.88 4.97
CA SER A 298 9.65 7.20 5.61
C SER A 298 8.85 8.17 4.74
N SER A 299 8.12 9.09 5.37
CA SER A 299 7.34 10.12 4.68
C SER A 299 7.71 11.51 5.18
N GLU A 300 7.85 12.46 4.26
CA GLU A 300 8.13 13.88 4.53
C GLU A 300 7.17 14.78 3.77
N THR A 301 6.70 15.83 4.44
CA THR A 301 5.88 16.88 3.83
C THR A 301 6.70 18.16 3.76
N ASN A 302 6.83 18.73 2.56
CA ASN A 302 7.61 19.94 2.31
C ASN A 302 6.78 20.96 1.52
N GLU A 303 7.10 22.24 1.68
CA GLU A 303 6.61 23.31 0.81
C GLU A 303 7.63 23.54 -0.31
N SER A 304 7.20 23.43 -1.56
CA SER A 304 8.03 23.65 -2.74
C SER A 304 7.55 24.88 -3.52
N ASN A 305 8.49 25.73 -3.93
CA ASN A 305 8.21 26.79 -4.90
C ASN A 305 8.35 26.20 -6.31
N GLY A 306 7.27 25.63 -6.83
CA GLY A 306 7.22 25.11 -8.20
C GLY A 306 7.18 26.21 -9.28
N TYR A 307 6.91 25.81 -10.52
CA TYR A 307 6.73 26.73 -11.66
C TYR A 307 5.42 27.55 -11.64
N GLY A 308 4.57 27.37 -10.63
CA GLY A 308 3.28 28.07 -10.48
C GLY A 308 3.35 29.31 -9.59
N ASP A 309 2.24 30.05 -9.51
CA ASP A 309 2.10 31.22 -8.64
C ASP A 309 1.87 30.78 -7.17
N GLY A 310 2.96 30.47 -6.47
CA GLY A 310 2.98 30.26 -5.01
C GLY A 310 3.59 28.93 -4.56
N PRO A 311 3.86 28.79 -3.25
CA PRO A 311 4.32 27.54 -2.68
C PRO A 311 3.24 26.46 -2.82
N SER A 312 3.67 25.25 -3.10
CA SER A 312 2.83 24.07 -3.17
C SER A 312 3.38 22.98 -2.28
N THR A 313 2.52 22.39 -1.45
CA THR A 313 2.84 21.21 -0.66
C THR A 313 3.21 20.04 -1.56
N VAL A 314 4.31 19.37 -1.22
CA VAL A 314 4.80 18.15 -1.86
C VAL A 314 5.09 17.11 -0.79
N TYR A 315 4.83 15.86 -1.13
CA TYR A 315 5.01 14.70 -0.28
C TYR A 315 6.13 13.85 -0.84
N ARG A 316 7.06 13.43 0.01
CA ARG A 316 8.21 12.63 -0.38
C ARG A 316 8.21 11.33 0.42
N THR A 317 8.16 10.20 -0.27
CA THR A 317 8.28 8.87 0.33
C THR A 317 9.69 8.35 0.09
N LYS A 318 10.35 7.81 1.11
CA LYS A 318 11.75 7.35 1.06
C LYS A 318 11.91 5.97 1.63
N VAL A 319 12.70 5.15 0.96
CA VAL A 319 13.24 3.90 1.49
C VAL A 319 14.76 3.97 1.46
N TYR A 320 15.41 3.23 2.35
CA TYR A 320 16.83 3.33 2.60
C TYR A 320 17.51 1.98 2.50
N GLY A 321 18.80 2.03 2.21
CA GLY A 321 19.71 0.91 2.23
C GLY A 321 19.29 -0.30 1.41
N GLU A 322 19.34 -1.50 1.98
CA GLU A 322 19.02 -2.74 1.25
C GLU A 322 17.61 -2.73 0.64
N ASP A 323 16.65 -2.07 1.30
CA ASP A 323 15.28 -1.97 0.80
C ASP A 323 15.18 -1.04 -0.43
N ALA A 324 16.17 -0.20 -0.68
CA ALA A 324 16.23 0.65 -1.87
C ALA A 324 16.69 -0.12 -3.13
N ALA A 325 17.20 -1.35 -2.99
CA ALA A 325 17.62 -2.18 -4.11
C ALA A 325 16.46 -3.03 -4.67
N LEU A 326 15.41 -2.37 -5.21
CA LEU A 326 14.30 -3.06 -5.91
C LEU A 326 14.87 -3.92 -7.05
N ASP A 327 14.66 -5.23 -6.99
CA ASP A 327 15.10 -6.23 -7.98
C ASP A 327 16.49 -5.95 -8.62
N GLU A 328 17.49 -5.57 -7.79
CA GLU A 328 18.84 -5.17 -8.22
C GLU A 328 18.92 -4.00 -9.24
N THR A 329 17.78 -3.39 -9.58
CA THR A 329 17.67 -2.31 -10.59
C THR A 329 18.38 -1.05 -10.09
N PHE A 330 18.30 -0.81 -8.78
CA PHE A 330 18.95 0.30 -8.12
C PHE A 330 20.22 -0.19 -7.40
N GLU A 331 21.38 -0.02 -8.03
CA GLU A 331 22.66 -0.44 -7.45
C GLU A 331 23.04 0.42 -6.22
N LEU A 332 23.24 -0.24 -5.07
CA LEU A 332 23.79 0.40 -3.88
C LEU A 332 25.31 0.50 -4.00
N HIS A 333 25.83 1.72 -4.12
CA HIS A 333 27.28 1.94 -4.25
C HIS A 333 28.05 1.89 -2.91
N THR A 334 27.35 1.67 -1.79
CA THR A 334 27.92 1.59 -0.43
C THR A 334 27.18 0.54 0.39
N ASP A 335 27.88 -0.16 1.30
CA ASP A 335 27.24 -0.98 2.34
C ASP A 335 26.31 -0.07 3.16
N PRO A 336 24.98 -0.22 3.03
CA PRO A 336 24.05 0.76 3.53
C PRO A 336 23.87 0.72 5.05
N GLY A 337 24.41 -0.30 5.72
CA GLY A 337 24.05 -0.63 7.09
C GLY A 337 22.60 -1.15 7.20
N GLU A 338 22.31 -1.79 8.32
CA GLU A 338 21.00 -2.35 8.61
C GLU A 338 19.96 -1.26 8.93
N GLN A 339 18.75 -1.42 8.40
CA GLN A 339 17.66 -0.46 8.55
C GLN A 339 17.23 -0.27 10.00
N ARG A 340 16.74 0.92 10.34
CA ARG A 340 16.31 1.22 11.72
C ARG A 340 15.15 0.33 12.18
N HIS A 341 14.19 0.03 11.30
CA HIS A 341 13.06 -0.83 11.65
C HIS A 341 13.46 -2.31 11.80
N LYS A 342 14.62 -2.72 11.26
CA LYS A 342 15.23 -4.05 11.45
C LYS A 342 16.13 -4.12 12.69
N ARG A 343 16.03 -3.15 13.61
CA ARG A 343 16.89 -3.01 14.79
C ARG A 343 16.06 -2.75 16.04
N VAL A 344 16.63 -3.12 17.19
CA VAL A 344 15.98 -2.98 18.49
C VAL A 344 16.42 -1.66 19.15
N PRO A 345 15.50 -0.75 19.52
CA PRO A 345 15.80 0.41 20.36
C PRO A 345 16.35 -0.01 21.71
N THR A 346 17.48 0.57 22.14
CA THR A 346 18.12 0.23 23.42
C THR A 346 17.27 0.61 24.62
N ARG A 347 16.31 1.53 24.46
CA ARG A 347 15.35 1.90 25.51
C ARG A 347 14.52 0.71 25.99
N VAL A 348 14.18 -0.23 25.11
CA VAL A 348 13.46 -1.48 25.48
C VAL A 348 14.28 -2.33 26.46
N LEU A 349 15.61 -2.20 26.41
CA LEU A 349 16.55 -2.98 27.23
C LEU A 349 16.95 -2.30 28.54
N GLU A 350 16.59 -1.02 28.75
CA GLU A 350 16.93 -0.26 29.96
C GLU A 350 16.56 -0.96 31.29
N PRO A 351 15.41 -1.65 31.42
CA PRO A 351 15.05 -2.33 32.67
C PRO A 351 16.05 -3.40 33.13
N VAL A 352 16.79 -4.00 32.19
CA VAL A 352 17.79 -5.05 32.46
C VAL A 352 19.22 -4.58 32.17
N ALA A 353 19.41 -3.32 31.79
CA ALA A 353 20.71 -2.78 31.44
C ALA A 353 21.70 -2.85 32.61
N VAL A 354 22.94 -3.14 32.26
CA VAL A 354 24.08 -3.24 33.17
C VAL A 354 24.77 -1.89 33.30
N THR A 355 24.93 -1.20 32.17
CA THR A 355 25.42 0.16 32.04
C THR A 355 24.71 0.85 30.88
N ASP A 356 24.69 2.18 30.86
CA ASP A 356 24.11 2.95 29.76
C ASP A 356 24.78 2.59 28.42
N SER A 357 23.96 2.30 27.42
CA SER A 357 24.45 2.12 26.06
C SER A 357 24.53 3.47 25.35
N PRO A 358 25.67 3.80 24.70
CA PRO A 358 25.77 5.04 23.92
C PRO A 358 25.04 4.97 22.58
N ARG A 359 24.36 3.85 22.26
CA ARG A 359 23.63 3.64 21.00
C ARG A 359 22.14 3.78 21.23
N GLN A 360 21.44 4.38 20.27
CA GLN A 360 19.98 4.42 20.24
C GLN A 360 19.37 3.07 19.83
N THR A 361 19.98 2.36 18.88
CA THR A 361 19.52 1.04 18.44
C THR A 361 20.66 0.03 18.32
N VAL A 362 20.34 -1.25 18.41
CA VAL A 362 21.28 -2.38 18.23
C VAL A 362 20.72 -3.43 17.27
N PRO A 363 21.58 -4.21 16.59
CA PRO A 363 21.12 -5.35 15.79
C PRO A 363 20.34 -6.35 16.64
N ASP A 364 19.31 -6.96 16.09
CA ASP A 364 18.54 -8.03 16.75
C ASP A 364 19.31 -9.35 16.69
N THR A 365 20.38 -9.42 17.46
CA THR A 365 21.20 -10.61 17.67
C THR A 365 21.56 -10.67 19.14
N ILE A 366 21.78 -11.86 19.70
CA ILE A 366 22.20 -11.98 21.12
C ILE A 366 23.40 -11.06 21.46
N PRO A 367 24.49 -10.99 20.68
CA PRO A 367 25.54 -10.01 20.93
C PRO A 367 25.11 -8.55 20.79
N GLY A 368 24.23 -8.24 19.84
CA GLY A 368 23.67 -6.90 19.64
C GLY A 368 22.87 -6.44 20.86
N LEU A 369 21.95 -7.27 21.33
CA LEU A 369 21.13 -7.04 22.51
C LEU A 369 21.95 -6.96 23.79
N LEU A 370 22.93 -7.85 24.00
CA LEU A 370 23.88 -7.74 25.11
C LEU A 370 24.64 -6.40 25.08
N CYS A 371 25.08 -5.96 23.91
CA CYS A 371 25.71 -4.66 23.74
C CYS A 371 24.73 -3.51 24.03
N GLY A 372 23.45 -3.68 23.71
CA GLY A 372 22.36 -2.76 24.06
C GLY A 372 22.14 -2.64 25.57
N CYS A 373 22.31 -3.73 26.31
CA CYS A 373 22.30 -3.76 27.77
C CYS A 373 23.62 -3.27 28.40
N GLY A 374 24.58 -2.80 27.62
CA GLY A 374 25.89 -2.33 28.11
C GLY A 374 26.94 -3.42 28.34
N VAL A 375 26.68 -4.66 27.92
CA VAL A 375 27.65 -5.77 28.00
C VAL A 375 28.52 -5.80 26.75
N GLY A 376 29.70 -5.19 26.88
CA GLY A 376 30.63 -5.01 25.77
C GLY A 376 30.34 -3.77 24.93
N SER A 377 31.37 -3.22 24.29
CA SER A 377 31.28 -1.96 23.56
C SER A 377 30.84 -2.12 22.09
N LYS A 378 30.89 -3.34 21.55
CA LYS A 378 30.52 -3.69 20.17
C LYS A 378 29.95 -5.12 20.13
N PRO A 379 29.10 -5.47 19.16
CA PRO A 379 28.55 -6.82 19.04
C PRO A 379 29.65 -7.89 18.99
N THR A 380 30.76 -7.62 18.30
CA THR A 380 31.92 -8.55 18.26
C THR A 380 32.55 -8.80 19.64
N TYR A 381 32.57 -7.80 20.52
CA TYR A 381 33.03 -8.00 21.91
C TYR A 381 31.94 -8.63 22.79
N ALA A 382 30.68 -8.29 22.56
CA ALA A 382 29.54 -8.89 23.24
C ALA A 382 29.44 -10.41 22.99
N ALA A 383 29.83 -10.87 21.79
CA ALA A 383 29.89 -12.30 21.46
C ALA A 383 30.87 -13.08 22.36
N GLU A 384 31.98 -12.46 22.74
CA GLU A 384 32.93 -13.07 23.69
C GLU A 384 32.30 -13.21 25.08
N TYR A 385 31.48 -12.24 25.51
CA TYR A 385 30.72 -12.35 26.76
C TYR A 385 29.64 -13.42 26.68
N GLN A 386 28.90 -13.49 25.56
CA GLN A 386 27.87 -14.49 25.30
C GLN A 386 28.41 -15.91 25.52
N ASP A 387 29.54 -16.25 24.91
CA ASP A 387 30.18 -17.58 25.03
C ASP A 387 30.41 -17.99 26.50
N ARG A 388 30.88 -17.05 27.34
CA ARG A 388 31.09 -17.31 28.78
C ARG A 388 29.77 -17.42 29.54
N ILE A 389 28.79 -16.60 29.19
CA ILE A 389 27.46 -16.63 29.83
C ILE A 389 26.78 -17.97 29.53
N GLU A 390 26.77 -18.41 28.28
CA GLU A 390 26.19 -19.70 27.87
C GLU A 390 26.88 -20.86 28.57
N THR A 391 28.21 -20.86 28.61
CA THR A 391 29.00 -21.87 29.33
C THR A 391 28.63 -21.92 30.82
N ALA A 392 28.54 -20.76 31.48
CA ALA A 392 28.18 -20.68 32.90
C ALA A 392 26.75 -21.17 33.17
N LEU A 393 25.78 -20.78 32.33
CA LEU A 393 24.37 -21.17 32.46
C LEU A 393 24.14 -22.65 32.13
N ALA A 394 24.99 -23.27 31.30
CA ALA A 394 25.01 -24.71 31.07
C ALA A 394 25.56 -25.50 32.28
N GLY A 395 26.05 -24.83 33.33
CA GLY A 395 26.66 -25.46 34.50
C GLY A 395 28.10 -25.91 34.27
N GLU A 396 28.73 -25.45 33.19
CA GLU A 396 30.12 -25.75 32.87
C GLU A 396 31.08 -24.78 33.55
N THR A 397 32.31 -25.22 33.78
CA THR A 397 33.33 -24.38 34.44
C THR A 397 33.88 -23.34 33.46
N VAL A 398 33.67 -22.06 33.76
CA VAL A 398 34.23 -20.95 32.96
C VAL A 398 35.64 -20.60 33.44
N SER A 399 36.61 -20.61 32.53
CA SER A 399 37.98 -20.19 32.84
C SER A 399 38.04 -18.69 33.13
N SER A 400 38.78 -18.30 34.17
CA SER A 400 38.95 -16.87 34.46
C SER A 400 39.72 -16.15 33.37
N ASP A 401 39.13 -15.12 32.80
CA ASP A 401 39.75 -14.24 31.81
C ASP A 401 39.32 -12.78 32.03
N ARG A 402 39.70 -11.89 31.09
CA ARG A 402 39.32 -10.47 31.15
C ARG A 402 37.80 -10.24 31.07
N TYR A 403 37.07 -11.13 30.40
CA TYR A 403 35.62 -11.04 30.21
C TYR A 403 34.89 -11.50 31.46
N THR A 404 35.30 -12.60 32.09
CA THR A 404 34.69 -13.03 33.37
C THR A 404 34.98 -12.04 34.50
N THR A 405 36.17 -11.42 34.50
CA THR A 405 36.50 -10.30 35.41
C THR A 405 35.50 -9.15 35.21
N ARG A 406 35.25 -8.76 33.97
CA ARG A 406 34.26 -7.71 33.62
C ARG A 406 32.83 -8.11 33.97
N LEU A 407 32.41 -9.35 33.73
CA LEU A 407 31.10 -9.87 34.15
C LEU A 407 30.93 -9.82 35.67
N THR A 408 32.01 -10.06 36.42
CA THR A 408 32.02 -9.91 37.88
C THR A 408 31.90 -8.44 38.29
N GLU A 409 32.63 -7.52 37.64
CA GLU A 409 32.52 -6.06 37.86
C GLU A 409 31.10 -5.54 37.56
N TYR A 410 30.45 -6.10 36.54
CA TYR A 410 29.05 -5.83 36.20
C TYR A 410 28.04 -6.43 37.20
N GLY A 411 28.50 -7.29 38.12
CA GLY A 411 27.65 -8.01 39.05
C GLY A 411 26.79 -9.09 38.37
N LEU A 412 27.22 -9.57 37.20
CA LEU A 412 26.60 -10.67 36.47
C LEU A 412 27.15 -12.02 36.91
N PHE A 413 28.44 -12.07 37.26
CA PHE A 413 29.11 -13.25 37.83
C PHE A 413 29.45 -13.03 39.30
N THR A 414 29.50 -14.11 40.08
CA THR A 414 30.13 -14.13 41.41
C THR A 414 31.66 -14.15 41.28
N PRO A 415 32.43 -13.90 42.36
CA PRO A 415 33.90 -14.05 42.33
C PRO A 415 34.39 -15.44 41.94
N ASP A 416 33.54 -16.47 42.06
CA ASP A 416 33.82 -17.86 41.67
C ASP A 416 33.38 -18.17 40.22
N ASN A 417 33.04 -17.15 39.44
CA ASN A 417 32.49 -17.23 38.07
C ASN A 417 31.16 -18.00 37.96
N GLU A 418 30.34 -17.98 39.02
CA GLU A 418 28.99 -18.53 38.98
C GLU A 418 27.99 -17.47 38.49
N PRO A 419 26.94 -17.86 37.74
CA PRO A 419 25.91 -16.94 37.27
C PRO A 419 25.11 -16.36 38.45
N THR A 420 24.82 -15.06 38.41
CA THR A 420 23.95 -14.39 39.40
C THR A 420 22.50 -14.34 38.92
N GLN A 421 21.55 -14.10 39.84
CA GLN A 421 20.15 -13.81 39.47
C GLN A 421 20.00 -12.61 38.53
N ARG A 422 20.93 -11.63 38.60
CA ARG A 422 20.94 -10.49 37.68
C ARG A 422 21.26 -10.94 36.26
N LEU A 423 22.24 -11.84 36.11
CA LEU A 423 22.56 -12.45 34.82
C LEU A 423 21.40 -13.28 34.29
N GLU A 424 20.77 -14.11 35.13
CA GLU A 424 19.62 -14.92 34.71
C GLU A 424 18.50 -14.04 34.14
N ARG A 425 18.17 -12.92 34.80
CA ARG A 425 17.16 -11.96 34.29
C ARG A 425 17.57 -11.28 32.99
N LEU A 426 18.83 -10.85 32.90
CA LEU A 426 19.37 -10.23 31.68
C LEU A 426 19.32 -11.22 30.51
N TRP A 427 19.76 -12.45 30.75
CA TRP A 427 19.80 -13.50 29.74
C TRP A 427 18.40 -13.90 29.29
N ASP A 428 17.46 -14.05 30.23
CA ASP A 428 16.04 -14.31 29.94
C ASP A 428 15.42 -13.22 29.06
N ALA A 429 15.65 -11.94 29.38
CA ALA A 429 15.19 -10.81 28.56
C ALA A 429 15.81 -10.81 27.15
N VAL A 430 17.14 -10.90 27.05
CA VAL A 430 17.86 -10.91 25.77
C VAL A 430 17.45 -12.08 24.89
N THR A 431 17.30 -13.28 25.45
CA THR A 431 16.91 -14.47 24.68
C THR A 431 15.43 -14.48 24.31
N SER A 432 14.56 -13.88 25.12
CA SER A 432 13.13 -13.75 24.80
C SER A 432 12.86 -12.72 23.71
N LEU A 433 13.60 -11.59 23.73
CA LEU A 433 13.46 -10.52 22.73
C LEU A 433 14.15 -10.87 21.40
N HIS A 434 15.14 -11.75 21.40
CA HIS A 434 15.90 -12.09 20.19
C HIS A 434 15.02 -12.66 19.07
N GLY A 435 15.18 -12.12 17.87
CA GLY A 435 14.41 -12.51 16.68
C GLY A 435 13.08 -11.77 16.56
N PHE A 436 12.85 -10.74 17.37
CA PHE A 436 11.69 -9.86 17.27
C PHE A 436 11.55 -9.23 15.88
N THR A 437 12.65 -8.76 15.28
CA THR A 437 12.64 -8.11 13.96
C THR A 437 12.53 -9.10 12.79
N GLU A 438 12.47 -10.41 13.07
CA GLU A 438 12.14 -11.44 12.07
C GLU A 438 10.62 -11.63 11.94
N THR A 439 9.83 -10.99 12.80
CA THR A 439 8.36 -10.99 12.72
C THR A 439 7.84 -9.93 11.76
N ASP A 440 6.53 -9.90 11.53
CA ASP A 440 5.86 -8.85 10.74
C ASP A 440 5.77 -7.50 11.49
N LEU A 441 6.42 -7.36 12.65
CA LEU A 441 6.37 -6.19 13.52
C LEU A 441 7.77 -5.59 13.71
N CYS A 442 7.82 -4.28 13.89
CA CYS A 442 9.03 -3.55 14.25
C CYS A 442 8.78 -2.57 15.40
N LEU A 443 9.87 -1.99 15.90
CA LEU A 443 9.86 -1.03 16.99
C LEU A 443 10.27 0.34 16.47
N LEU A 444 9.38 1.33 16.63
CA LEU A 444 9.60 2.72 16.23
C LEU A 444 9.69 3.61 17.47
N GLU A 445 10.62 4.55 17.46
CA GLU A 445 10.74 5.55 18.53
C GLU A 445 9.81 6.74 18.28
N VAL A 446 9.12 7.18 19.32
CA VAL A 446 8.31 8.40 19.31
C VAL A 446 9.23 9.61 19.24
N THR A 447 9.12 10.39 18.17
CA THR A 447 9.96 11.59 17.98
C THR A 447 9.32 12.87 18.53
N ASP A 448 7.99 12.95 18.54
CA ASP A 448 7.23 14.09 19.05
C ASP A 448 5.83 13.62 19.48
N VAL A 449 5.25 14.27 20.49
CA VAL A 449 3.86 14.09 20.90
C VAL A 449 3.22 15.47 21.01
N THR A 450 2.22 15.72 20.18
CA THR A 450 1.49 16.99 20.15
C THR A 450 0.03 16.80 20.55
N GLU A 451 -0.39 17.48 21.62
CA GLU A 451 -1.80 17.55 22.03
C GLU A 451 -2.60 18.43 21.06
N THR A 452 -3.79 17.98 20.66
CA THR A 452 -4.66 18.68 19.69
C THR A 452 -6.06 18.89 20.24
N GLU A 453 -6.80 19.86 19.68
CA GLU A 453 -8.23 19.99 19.98
C GLU A 453 -8.99 18.79 19.41
N PRO A 454 -9.84 18.11 20.22
CA PRO A 454 -10.51 16.90 19.78
C PRO A 454 -11.50 17.19 18.64
N PRO A 455 -11.54 16.36 17.58
CA PRO A 455 -12.52 16.53 16.51
C PRO A 455 -13.94 16.20 17.01
N GLU A 456 -14.95 16.75 16.33
CA GLU A 456 -16.38 16.50 16.65
C GLU A 456 -16.72 14.99 16.62
N TYR A 457 -16.07 14.25 15.74
CA TYR A 457 -16.25 12.82 15.57
C TYR A 457 -14.91 12.08 15.56
N VAL A 458 -14.88 10.95 16.26
CA VAL A 458 -13.79 9.97 16.21
C VAL A 458 -14.35 8.63 15.71
N TYR A 459 -13.51 7.88 15.01
CA TYR A 459 -13.86 6.59 14.42
C TYR A 459 -13.10 5.47 15.12
N ASP A 460 -13.71 4.29 15.13
CA ASP A 460 -13.08 3.08 15.61
C ASP A 460 -13.61 1.87 14.84
N ILE A 461 -12.84 0.79 14.86
CA ILE A 461 -13.14 -0.45 14.15
C ILE A 461 -13.10 -1.60 15.15
N SER A 462 -14.13 -2.44 15.12
CA SER A 462 -14.15 -3.68 15.88
C SER A 462 -13.62 -4.82 14.99
N VAL A 463 -12.36 -5.18 15.22
CA VAL A 463 -11.69 -6.36 14.64
C VAL A 463 -11.65 -7.48 15.69
N PRO A 464 -12.30 -8.64 15.46
CA PRO A 464 -12.25 -9.76 16.39
C PRO A 464 -10.83 -10.32 16.48
N GLY A 465 -10.30 -10.40 17.69
CA GLY A 465 -9.11 -11.20 17.99
C GLY A 465 -9.45 -12.69 18.15
N ALA A 466 -8.47 -13.56 17.98
CA ALA A 466 -8.60 -15.00 18.20
C ALA A 466 -8.96 -15.34 19.66
N ASN A 467 -8.44 -14.56 20.62
CA ASN A 467 -8.64 -14.76 22.05
C ASN A 467 -9.42 -13.61 22.72
N GLY A 468 -9.67 -12.52 21.99
CA GLY A 468 -10.43 -11.36 22.45
C GLY A 468 -9.60 -10.32 23.21
N ASP A 469 -8.35 -10.63 23.54
CA ASP A 469 -7.34 -9.70 24.08
C ASP A 469 -6.41 -9.16 22.97
N ASP A 470 -6.51 -9.71 21.76
CA ASP A 470 -5.75 -9.39 20.55
C ASP A 470 -6.55 -8.54 19.54
N GLU A 471 -7.63 -7.89 20.00
CA GLU A 471 -8.49 -7.01 19.21
C GLU A 471 -7.76 -5.72 18.78
N ASN A 472 -7.19 -5.70 17.57
CA ASN A 472 -6.44 -4.57 17.02
C ASN A 472 -6.64 -4.40 15.50
N PHE A 473 -6.24 -3.24 14.98
CA PHE A 473 -6.10 -2.97 13.55
C PHE A 473 -4.91 -2.07 13.26
N VAL A 474 -4.48 -2.06 12.00
CA VAL A 474 -3.46 -1.13 11.51
C VAL A 474 -4.12 0.09 10.90
N VAL A 475 -3.65 1.27 11.30
CA VAL A 475 -3.93 2.53 10.60
C VAL A 475 -2.74 2.86 9.72
N ALA A 476 -2.97 3.03 8.42
CA ALA A 476 -1.95 3.43 7.45
C ALA A 476 -2.30 4.83 6.90
N ASN A 477 -1.87 5.88 7.60
CA ASN A 477 -2.07 7.27 7.17
C ASN A 477 -0.73 7.92 6.78
N GLU A 478 0.27 7.87 7.65
CA GLU A 478 1.63 8.39 7.39
C GLU A 478 2.65 7.33 7.80
N GLY A 479 2.43 6.12 7.31
CA GLY A 479 3.01 4.89 7.85
C GLY A 479 1.99 4.08 8.64
N GLY A 480 2.35 2.83 8.91
CA GLY A 480 1.52 1.89 9.65
C GLY A 480 1.72 2.03 11.16
N LEU A 481 0.63 2.00 11.92
CA LEU A 481 0.66 1.88 13.38
C LEU A 481 -0.40 0.88 13.85
N CYS A 482 -0.03 0.02 14.80
CA CYS A 482 -0.95 -0.90 15.45
C CYS A 482 -1.76 -0.17 16.51
N VAL A 483 -3.08 -0.20 16.38
CA VAL A 483 -4.02 0.49 17.28
C VAL A 483 -4.97 -0.51 17.91
N LYS A 484 -5.22 -0.37 19.21
CA LYS A 484 -6.21 -1.19 19.93
C LYS A 484 -7.62 -0.75 19.58
N ASN A 485 -8.52 -1.72 19.36
CA ASN A 485 -9.94 -1.43 19.26
C ASN A 485 -10.43 -0.83 20.57
N SER A 486 -11.17 0.27 20.51
CA SER A 486 -11.84 0.77 21.69
C SER A 486 -13.16 0.01 21.86
N ARG A 487 -13.25 -0.87 22.86
CA ARG A 487 -14.55 -1.41 23.27
C ARG A 487 -15.39 -0.25 23.78
N GLY A 488 -16.19 0.35 22.89
CA GLY A 488 -17.13 1.40 23.26
C GLY A 488 -17.95 0.95 24.48
N GLN A 489 -18.36 1.90 25.31
CA GLN A 489 -19.18 1.68 26.53
C GLN A 489 -20.49 0.88 26.32
N GLN A 490 -20.77 0.40 25.11
CA GLN A 490 -22.03 -0.17 24.67
C GLN A 490 -22.19 -1.68 24.97
N GLY A 491 -21.18 -2.32 25.55
CA GLY A 491 -21.26 -3.68 26.06
C GLY A 491 -21.34 -4.76 24.96
N ILE A 492 -21.21 -6.02 25.39
CA ILE A 492 -21.07 -7.22 24.54
C ILE A 492 -22.19 -7.33 23.49
N GLY A 493 -23.40 -6.83 23.78
CA GLY A 493 -24.55 -6.94 22.88
C GLY A 493 -24.40 -6.18 21.56
N ILE A 494 -23.80 -4.98 21.58
CA ILE A 494 -23.60 -4.19 20.36
C ILE A 494 -22.40 -4.71 19.57
N SER A 495 -21.30 -5.09 20.26
CA SER A 495 -20.18 -5.78 19.62
C SER A 495 -20.65 -7.04 18.90
N ALA A 496 -21.47 -7.89 19.54
CA ALA A 496 -21.99 -9.11 18.93
C ALA A 496 -22.91 -8.83 17.72
N ALA A 497 -23.77 -7.80 17.79
CA ALA A 497 -24.65 -7.42 16.69
C ALA A 497 -23.86 -6.87 15.49
N VAL A 498 -22.84 -6.05 15.75
CA VAL A 498 -21.91 -5.52 14.74
C VAL A 498 -21.11 -6.65 14.09
N LEU A 499 -20.54 -7.56 14.89
CA LEU A 499 -19.78 -8.71 14.41
C LEU A 499 -20.64 -9.64 13.55
N TYR A 500 -21.87 -9.94 14.00
CA TYR A 500 -22.80 -10.77 13.23
C TYR A 500 -23.17 -10.10 11.90
N SER A 501 -23.36 -8.78 11.89
CA SER A 501 -23.62 -8.01 10.67
C SER A 501 -22.40 -8.04 9.72
N GLN A 502 -21.19 -7.90 10.23
CA GLN A 502 -19.96 -7.95 9.41
C GLN A 502 -19.75 -9.35 8.81
N LEU A 503 -19.88 -10.40 9.63
CA LEU A 503 -19.75 -11.80 9.18
C LEU A 503 -20.79 -12.17 8.10
N THR A 504 -22.01 -11.67 8.22
CA THR A 504 -23.08 -11.99 7.26
C THR A 504 -23.07 -11.13 6.01
N SER A 505 -22.61 -9.87 6.11
CA SER A 505 -22.63 -8.95 4.97
C SER A 505 -21.31 -8.86 4.22
N GLY A 506 -20.20 -9.30 4.81
CA GLY A 506 -18.85 -9.07 4.29
C GLY A 506 -18.44 -7.59 4.24
N LYS A 507 -19.23 -6.69 4.86
CA LYS A 507 -19.00 -5.24 4.83
C LYS A 507 -18.69 -4.73 6.23
N PRO A 508 -17.72 -3.81 6.39
CA PRO A 508 -17.41 -3.20 7.67
C PRO A 508 -18.62 -2.37 8.17
N ALA A 509 -18.91 -2.48 9.46
CA ALA A 509 -19.96 -1.69 10.10
C ALA A 509 -19.40 -0.34 10.57
N ARG A 510 -20.07 0.76 10.22
CA ARG A 510 -19.67 2.09 10.65
C ARG A 510 -20.32 2.43 12.00
N VAL A 511 -19.51 2.55 13.04
CA VAL A 511 -19.96 3.02 14.37
C VAL A 511 -19.40 4.43 14.59
N THR A 512 -20.28 5.41 14.76
CA THR A 512 -19.90 6.78 15.12
C THR A 512 -20.17 7.01 16.61
N SER A 513 -19.21 7.59 17.33
CA SER A 513 -19.39 7.95 18.73
C SER A 513 -18.86 9.34 19.03
N ARG A 514 -19.38 9.96 20.09
CA ARG A 514 -18.91 11.26 20.57
C ARG A 514 -17.92 11.09 21.73
N PRO A 515 -16.92 11.97 21.87
CA PRO A 515 -16.05 12.03 23.04
C PRO A 515 -16.86 12.28 24.33
N LYS A 516 -16.36 11.78 25.46
CA LYS A 516 -17.04 11.90 26.76
C LYS A 516 -16.81 13.30 27.35
N GLY A 517 -17.83 14.18 27.31
CA GLY A 517 -17.75 15.49 27.95
C GLY A 517 -18.52 16.62 27.27
N GLU A 518 -18.99 16.42 26.04
CA GLU A 518 -19.77 17.43 25.32
C GLU A 518 -21.25 17.01 25.27
N THR A 519 -22.10 17.80 25.96
CA THR A 519 -23.58 17.73 25.87
C THR A 519 -24.11 18.38 24.62
#